data_AF-A0A2T5HZ44-F1
#
_entry.id   AF-A0A2T5HZ44-F1
#
_cell.length_a   1.000
_cell.length_b   1.000
_cell.length_c   1.000
_cell.angle_alpha   90.00
_cell.angle_beta   90.00
_cell.angle_gamma   90.00
#
_symmetry.space_group_name_H-M   'P 1'
#
loop_
_entity.id
_entity.type
_entity.pdbx_description
1 polymer ?
#
loop_
_entity_poly.entity_id
_entity_poly.type
_entity_poly.pdbx_seq_one_letter_code
_entity_poly.pdbx_strand_id
1 'polypeptide(L)'
;MTITRPKKKSSVDDFIAAAPDAAAKADLPQPKYVRKGKKLQITLTITQPLLERVDELAAKLGQSRAAVINLAVYQSLENGLSIDGARSQ
;
A
#
# COMPACT_ATOMS: atom_id res chain seq x y z
N MET A 1 -6.39 -17.74 -51.03
CA MET A 1 -6.35 -17.77 -49.55
C MET A 1 -5.84 -16.42 -49.07
N THR A 2 -6.72 -15.47 -48.72
CA THR A 2 -6.36 -14.15 -48.19
C THR A 2 -6.59 -14.14 -46.68
N ILE A 3 -5.56 -13.76 -45.92
CA ILE A 3 -5.64 -13.64 -44.45
C ILE A 3 -6.03 -12.20 -44.12
N THR A 4 -7.28 -11.97 -43.75
CA THR A 4 -7.73 -10.71 -43.16
C THR A 4 -7.43 -10.70 -41.66
N ARG A 5 -6.60 -9.76 -41.19
CA ARG A 5 -6.36 -9.55 -39.75
C ARG A 5 -7.57 -8.84 -39.12
N PRO A 6 -8.11 -9.32 -37.99
CA PRO A 6 -9.20 -8.63 -37.30
C PRO A 6 -8.68 -7.33 -36.66
N LYS A 7 -9.34 -6.20 -36.97
CA LYS A 7 -9.06 -4.89 -36.40
C LYS A 7 -9.51 -4.89 -34.93
N LYS A 8 -8.54 -4.73 -34.01
CA LYS A 8 -8.79 -4.62 -32.57
C LYS A 8 -9.71 -3.41 -32.33
N LYS A 9 -10.82 -3.61 -31.62
CA LYS A 9 -11.70 -2.51 -31.19
C LYS A 9 -10.93 -1.69 -30.15
N SER A 10 -10.60 -0.45 -30.48
CA SER A 10 -10.04 0.53 -29.54
C SER A 10 -11.06 0.78 -28.43
N SER A 11 -10.61 0.71 -27.17
CA SER A 11 -11.46 1.02 -26.01
C SER A 11 -11.69 2.53 -25.90
N VAL A 12 -12.70 2.94 -25.14
CA VAL A 12 -12.93 4.36 -24.81
C VAL A 12 -11.71 4.94 -24.08
N ASP A 13 -11.04 4.13 -23.26
CA ASP A 13 -9.82 4.50 -22.54
C ASP A 13 -8.66 4.82 -23.49
N ASP A 14 -8.51 4.07 -24.60
CA ASP A 14 -7.47 4.34 -25.62
C ASP A 14 -7.70 5.69 -26.33
N PHE A 15 -8.96 6.10 -26.51
CA PHE A 15 -9.31 7.39 -27.13
C PHE A 15 -9.01 8.57 -26.19
N ILE A 16 -9.33 8.42 -24.89
CA ILE A 16 -9.04 9.45 -23.88
C ILE A 16 -7.53 9.59 -23.67
N ALA A 17 -6.77 8.50 -23.69
CA ALA A 17 -5.32 8.51 -23.51
C ALA A 17 -4.54 9.10 -24.69
N ALA A 18 -5.12 9.11 -25.89
CA ALA A 18 -4.48 9.66 -27.10
C ALA A 18 -4.56 11.19 -27.22
N ALA A 19 -5.28 11.86 -26.32
CA ALA A 19 -5.44 13.30 -26.35
C ALA A 19 -4.16 14.02 -25.85
N PRO A 20 -3.72 15.11 -26.50
CA PRO A 20 -2.48 15.81 -26.16
C PRO A 20 -2.50 16.48 -24.77
N ASP A 21 -3.68 16.66 -24.18
CA ASP A 21 -3.92 17.14 -22.81
C ASP A 21 -3.96 16.01 -21.76
N ALA A 22 -4.01 14.75 -22.17
CA ALA A 22 -4.04 13.59 -21.27
C ALA A 22 -2.72 13.40 -20.49
N ALA A 23 -1.66 14.10 -20.87
CA ALA A 23 -0.33 14.04 -20.24
C ALA A 23 -0.27 14.53 -18.78
N ALA A 24 -1.37 15.03 -18.20
CA ALA A 24 -1.36 15.62 -16.85
C ALA A 24 -1.61 14.62 -15.70
N LYS A 25 -1.86 13.33 -15.97
CA LYS A 25 -1.94 12.31 -14.92
C LYS A 25 -0.94 11.20 -15.17
N ALA A 26 0.33 11.59 -15.21
CA ALA A 26 1.45 10.68 -15.10
C ALA A 26 1.23 9.74 -13.89
N ASP A 27 1.32 8.46 -14.20
CA ASP A 27 1.16 7.29 -13.38
C ASP A 27 2.03 7.27 -12.12
N LEU A 28 1.56 7.91 -11.05
CA LEU A 28 1.79 7.33 -9.72
C LEU A 28 0.62 6.36 -9.51
N PRO A 29 0.86 5.05 -9.37
CA PRO A 29 -0.21 4.12 -9.02
C PRO A 29 -0.78 4.59 -7.69
N GLN A 30 -1.92 5.29 -7.74
CA GLN A 30 -2.61 5.77 -6.56
C GLN A 30 -2.87 4.54 -5.70
N PRO A 31 -2.24 4.41 -4.52
CA PRO A 31 -2.33 3.20 -3.74
C PRO A 31 -3.80 2.98 -3.39
N LYS A 32 -4.33 1.84 -3.85
CA LYS A 32 -5.75 1.52 -3.81
C LYS A 32 -6.11 1.08 -2.40
N TYR A 33 -6.19 2.03 -1.48
CA TYR A 33 -6.55 1.75 -0.10
C TYR A 33 -8.05 1.51 0.02
N VAL A 34 -8.42 0.46 0.76
CA VAL A 34 -9.80 0.26 1.16
C VAL A 34 -10.05 1.06 2.43
N ARG A 35 -10.98 2.01 2.39
CA ARG A 35 -11.42 2.75 3.58
C ARG A 35 -12.34 1.87 4.42
N LYS A 36 -12.01 1.72 5.71
CA LYS A 36 -12.87 1.10 6.72
C LYS A 36 -13.23 2.16 7.76
N GLY A 37 -14.37 2.82 7.56
CA GLY A 37 -14.79 3.95 8.37
C GLY A 37 -13.78 5.10 8.28
N LYS A 38 -13.23 5.51 9.43
CA LYS A 38 -12.20 6.57 9.54
C LYS A 38 -10.77 6.06 9.34
N LYS A 39 -10.55 4.76 9.16
CA LYS A 39 -9.22 4.13 9.05
C LYS A 39 -8.98 3.62 7.63
N LEU A 40 -7.72 3.61 7.22
CA LEU A 40 -7.27 2.97 5.98
C LEU A 40 -6.84 1.53 6.28
N GLN A 41 -7.33 0.57 5.48
CA GLN A 41 -6.83 -0.80 5.53
C GLN A 41 -5.55 -0.90 4.70
N ILE A 42 -4.51 -1.46 5.29
CA ILE A 42 -3.25 -1.80 4.63
C ILE A 42 -3.03 -3.30 4.66
N THR A 43 -2.35 -3.83 3.64
CA THR A 43 -1.86 -5.21 3.61
C THR A 43 -0.38 -5.18 3.91
N LEU A 44 0.07 -5.97 4.88
CA LEU A 44 1.46 -6.04 5.30
C LEU A 44 1.93 -7.49 5.24
N THR A 45 3.04 -7.73 4.56
CA THR A 45 3.74 -9.02 4.57
C THR A 45 4.83 -8.97 5.62
N ILE A 46 4.79 -9.87 6.60
CA ILE A 46 5.83 -10.04 7.62
C ILE A 46 6.24 -11.49 7.75
N THR A 47 7.44 -11.72 8.28
CA THR A 47 7.92 -13.07 8.57
C THR A 47 7.12 -13.68 9.72
N GLN A 48 6.88 -14.98 9.65
CA GLN A 48 6.22 -15.74 10.71
C GLN A 48 6.86 -15.55 12.11
N PRO A 49 8.19 -15.64 12.30
CA PRO A 49 8.79 -15.45 13.63
C PRO A 49 8.57 -14.03 14.18
N LEU A 50 8.46 -13.02 13.33
CA LEU A 50 8.14 -11.67 13.79
C LEU A 50 6.68 -11.56 14.21
N LEU A 51 5.77 -12.18 13.46
CA LEU A 51 4.34 -12.22 13.78
C LEU A 51 4.09 -12.88 15.14
N GLU A 52 4.74 -14.01 15.42
CA GLU A 52 4.63 -14.72 16.70
C GLU A 52 5.09 -13.86 17.88
N ARG A 53 6.19 -13.13 17.74
CA ARG A 53 6.67 -12.19 18.77
C ARG A 53 5.67 -11.07 19.03
N VAL A 54 5.01 -10.55 17.99
CA VAL A 54 3.97 -9.54 18.15
C VAL A 54 2.77 -10.11 18.90
N ASP A 55 2.39 -11.35 18.64
CA ASP A 55 1.29 -12.02 19.35
C ASP A 55 1.59 -12.26 20.83
N GLU A 56 2.81 -12.69 21.16
CA GLU A 56 3.23 -12.84 22.55
C GLU A 56 3.19 -11.50 23.30
N LEU A 57 3.65 -10.42 22.67
CA LEU A 57 3.58 -9.07 23.24
C LEU A 57 2.12 -8.61 23.40
N ALA A 58 1.27 -8.89 22.43
CA ALA A 58 -0.16 -8.59 22.49
C ALA A 58 -0.85 -9.32 23.65
N ALA A 59 -0.55 -10.61 23.83
CA ALA A 59 -1.06 -11.41 24.93
C ALA A 59 -0.61 -10.86 26.29
N LYS A 60 0.67 -10.48 26.44
CA LYS A 60 1.22 -9.89 27.67
C LYS A 60 0.57 -8.55 28.02
N LEU A 61 0.26 -7.73 27.02
CA LEU A 61 -0.37 -6.41 27.20
C LEU A 61 -1.90 -6.47 27.28
N GLY A 62 -2.52 -7.63 27.07
CA GLY A 62 -3.98 -7.77 26.97
C GLY A 62 -4.59 -6.99 25.81
N GLN A 63 -3.81 -6.75 24.75
CA GLN A 63 -4.20 -5.94 23.60
C GLN A 63 -4.42 -6.82 22.36
N SER A 64 -5.14 -6.29 21.37
CA SER A 64 -5.20 -6.94 20.06
C SER A 64 -3.87 -6.80 19.32
N ARG A 65 -3.53 -7.78 18.47
CA ARG A 65 -2.37 -7.73 17.56
C ARG A 65 -2.29 -6.41 16.79
N ALA A 66 -3.42 -5.97 16.23
CA ALA A 66 -3.50 -4.71 15.49
C ALA A 66 -3.24 -3.47 16.37
N ALA A 67 -3.67 -3.49 17.63
CA ALA A 67 -3.38 -2.41 18.57
C ALA A 67 -1.88 -2.32 18.89
N VAL A 68 -1.21 -3.46 19.11
CA VAL A 68 0.24 -3.48 19.33
C VAL A 68 1.01 -2.98 18.11
N ILE A 69 0.60 -3.40 16.89
CA ILE A 69 1.22 -2.90 15.66
C ILE A 69 1.06 -1.38 15.53
N ASN A 70 -0.16 -0.87 15.77
CA ASN A 70 -0.39 0.58 15.71
C ASN A 70 0.38 1.34 16.79
N LEU A 71 0.48 0.77 18.00
CA LEU A 71 1.26 1.34 19.10
C LEU A 71 2.75 1.42 18.73
N ALA A 72 3.30 0.35 18.17
CA ALA A 72 4.69 0.32 17.74
C ALA A 72 4.97 1.37 16.65
N VAL A 73 4.07 1.51 15.67
CA VAL A 73 4.18 2.55 14.63
C VAL A 73 4.11 3.95 15.25
N TYR A 74 3.19 4.18 16.18
CA TYR A 74 3.06 5.47 16.85
C TYR A 74 4.31 5.84 17.66
N GLN A 75 4.81 4.92 18.48
CA GLN A 75 6.04 5.10 19.26
C GLN A 75 7.26 5.33 18.36
N SER A 76 7.31 4.62 17.23
CA SER A 76 8.34 4.76 16.21
C SER A 76 8.33 6.14 15.55
N LEU A 77 7.16 6.74 15.33
CA LEU A 77 7.03 8.06 14.74
C LEU A 77 7.31 9.18 15.75
N GLU A 78 6.87 9.03 17.01
CA GLU A 78 7.09 10.03 18.05
C GLU A 78 8.52 10.05 18.59
N ASN A 79 9.08 8.88 18.89
CA ASN A 79 10.40 8.78 19.51
C ASN A 79 11.55 8.72 18.48
N GLY A 80 11.20 8.75 17.19
CA GLY A 80 12.12 8.59 16.07
C GLY A 80 12.52 7.13 15.85
N LEU A 81 12.67 6.76 14.58
CA LEU A 81 13.30 5.51 14.20
C LEU A 81 14.80 5.71 14.11
N SER A 82 15.55 5.05 14.98
CA SER A 82 16.97 4.81 14.73
C SER A 82 17.09 3.71 13.68
N ILE A 83 16.84 4.07 12.42
CA ILE A 83 17.26 3.27 11.28
C ILE A 83 18.75 3.53 11.15
N ASP A 84 19.58 2.54 11.48
CA ASP A 84 21.04 2.56 11.36
C ASP A 84 21.48 2.77 9.89
N GLY A 85 21.29 3.99 9.39
CA GLY A 85 21.58 4.38 8.02
C GLY A 85 20.95 5.71 7.57
N ALA A 86 19.91 6.23 8.23
CA ALA A 86 19.37 7.55 7.89
C ALA A 86 18.73 8.23 9.12
N ARG A 87 19.55 9.00 9.85
CA ARG A 87 19.05 9.99 10.81
C ARG A 87 18.37 11.10 10.00
N SER A 88 17.04 11.16 10.01
CA SER A 88 16.33 12.41 9.74
C SER A 88 15.98 13.03 11.09
N GLN A 89 16.66 14.13 11.41
CA GLN A 89 16.19 15.09 12.42
C GLN A 89 14.99 15.86 11.88
#